data_AF-A0A6I6HPF4-F1
#
_entry.id   AF-A0A6I6HPF4-F1
#
_cell.length_a   1.000
_cell.length_b   1.000
_cell.length_c   1.000
_cell.angle_alpha   90.00
_cell.angle_beta   90.00
_cell.angle_gamma   90.00
#
_symmetry.space_group_name_H-M   'P 1'
#
loop_
_entity.id
_entity.type
_entity.pdbx_description
1 polymer ?
#
loop_
_entity_poly.entity_id
_entity_poly.type
_entity_poly.pdbx_seq_one_letter_code
_entity_poly.pdbx_strand_id
1 'polypeptide(L)'
;MRRRTGWAAGAAFIALATAGCTYQGGAASMHARPEPPPTDCRAWVGADRNHELPGYLLPQPGGHTVCVPLGVTAHRPPAGYRGDYYVDEFTDARLKERWRACKADAACFARINAQLQRWLPPNKARSTRSTGTVDPSGKIDPDGAVDLRHIRRPAFFAKAPYAEAIARADASTYIVEFTVPRDTFERIDLKMTDPVKLRGWYIEGRGVDNGKGGTTRALVVMAPGGGGQLTAIQHPHEKPYRIDPATGRAMDIRFPNATTETMGQRWWRENLDALNQAGFDVLAYDRRGEGISGGFSDTNTLEQGEDVFRVLAQFDTGSGLRLLTPDGRTLAGDEAAGKLLGGMKSTRIPILLGGYSRGSMSTAWAMAKNFSGACSYDMPVPECAPPKGLANIKGAILLASFASGAGYLPSSPDLADRNLFLGAMAADHHILFYPNSAPLAGMHRWPAAFFGKGLWDRAETLQGTVAAYDRIRGAREIVVARAPHSIETWPESERQYLRERMVAFAKVAIAGGTVVPGAKPWSNLKELVATTPDSWEPSSKPSGR
;
A
#
# COMPACT_ATOMS: atom_id res chain seq x y z
N MET A 1 80.13 14.35 -7.11
CA MET A 1 80.52 15.55 -6.35
C MET A 1 79.30 16.47 -6.24
N ARG A 2 78.91 16.80 -5.01
CA ARG A 2 78.07 17.92 -4.52
C ARG A 2 76.98 18.58 -5.40
N ARG A 3 75.76 18.59 -4.80
CA ARG A 3 74.81 19.71 -4.56
C ARG A 3 74.16 20.39 -5.79
N ARG A 4 72.84 20.29 -5.98
CA ARG A 4 71.66 20.92 -5.30
C ARG A 4 71.41 22.37 -5.72
N THR A 5 70.09 22.64 -5.89
CA THR A 5 69.28 23.88 -5.99
C THR A 5 68.92 24.29 -7.42
N GLY A 6 67.67 24.44 -7.86
CA GLY A 6 66.34 24.43 -7.21
C GLY A 6 65.50 25.62 -7.73
N TRP A 7 64.16 25.45 -7.73
CA TRP A 7 63.08 26.44 -7.98
C TRP A 7 62.76 26.69 -9.47
N ALA A 8 61.51 26.78 -9.94
CA ALA A 8 60.16 26.63 -9.38
C ALA A 8 59.20 26.32 -10.55
N ALA A 9 58.18 25.49 -10.36
CA ALA A 9 57.12 25.29 -11.35
C ALA A 9 55.76 25.49 -10.67
N GLY A 10 54.99 26.45 -11.20
CA GLY A 10 53.67 26.83 -10.70
C GLY A 10 52.66 25.69 -10.88
N ALA A 11 51.87 25.46 -9.84
CA ALA A 11 50.70 24.60 -9.89
C ALA A 11 49.52 25.41 -10.42
N ALA A 12 49.05 25.06 -11.62
CA ALA A 12 47.77 25.52 -12.15
C ALA A 12 46.64 24.79 -11.40
N PHE A 13 45.82 25.55 -10.67
CA PHE A 13 44.56 25.07 -10.12
C PHE A 13 43.55 24.90 -11.26
N ILE A 14 43.31 23.66 -11.68
CA ILE A 14 42.15 23.31 -12.52
C ILE A 14 40.96 23.15 -11.58
N ALA A 15 40.07 24.14 -11.57
CA ALA A 15 38.76 24.04 -10.95
C ALA A 15 37.89 23.10 -11.79
N LEU A 16 37.76 21.85 -11.36
CA LEU A 16 36.74 20.91 -11.84
C LEU A 16 35.37 21.40 -11.34
N ALA A 17 34.65 22.11 -12.19
CA ALA A 17 33.24 22.39 -11.99
C ALA A 17 32.48 21.06 -11.98
N THR A 18 32.04 20.62 -10.81
CA THR A 18 31.04 19.57 -10.67
C THR A 18 29.74 20.08 -11.28
N ALA A 19 29.48 19.72 -12.53
CA ALA A 19 28.17 19.88 -13.15
C ALA A 19 27.17 19.04 -12.34
N GLY A 20 26.45 19.69 -11.43
CA GLY A 20 25.26 19.12 -10.84
C GLY A 20 24.27 18.86 -11.95
N CYS A 21 24.02 17.59 -12.28
CA CYS A 21 22.92 17.18 -13.14
C CYS A 21 21.60 17.54 -12.43
N THR A 22 21.16 18.79 -12.58
CA THR A 22 19.76 19.14 -12.36
C THR A 22 18.96 18.45 -13.46
N TYR A 23 18.31 17.35 -13.09
CA TYR A 23 17.29 16.72 -13.92
C TYR A 23 16.11 17.70 -13.98
N GLN A 24 16.16 18.69 -14.87
CA GLN A 24 14.98 19.43 -15.31
C GLN A 24 14.15 18.46 -16.15
N GLY A 25 13.39 17.60 -15.48
CA GLY A 25 12.28 16.90 -16.11
C GLY A 25 11.32 17.98 -16.59
N GLY A 26 11.27 18.20 -17.90
CA GLY A 26 10.23 19.02 -18.50
C GLY A 26 8.89 18.51 -18.00
N ALA A 27 8.20 19.33 -17.20
CA ALA A 27 6.85 19.05 -16.76
C ALA A 27 6.02 18.93 -18.02
N ALA A 28 5.70 17.69 -18.43
CA ALA A 28 4.67 17.48 -19.41
C ALA A 28 3.45 18.24 -18.91
N SER A 29 2.94 19.17 -19.72
CA SER A 29 1.65 19.81 -19.50
C SER A 29 0.62 18.69 -19.41
N MET A 30 0.38 18.23 -18.19
CA MET A 30 -0.67 17.28 -17.93
C MET A 30 -1.97 18.06 -18.08
N HIS A 31 -2.88 17.54 -18.90
CA HIS A 31 -4.26 18.00 -18.89
C HIS A 31 -4.84 17.72 -17.50
N ALA A 32 -4.69 18.67 -16.60
CA ALA A 32 -5.39 18.67 -15.34
C ALA A 32 -6.89 18.66 -15.66
N ARG A 33 -7.62 17.68 -15.12
CA ARG A 33 -9.08 17.75 -15.17
C ARG A 33 -9.53 19.11 -14.60
N PRO A 34 -10.67 19.64 -15.08
CA PRO A 34 -11.29 20.79 -14.44
C PRO A 34 -11.38 20.60 -12.93
N GLU A 35 -11.30 21.69 -12.18
CA GLU A 35 -11.47 21.66 -10.74
C GLU A 35 -12.77 20.91 -10.40
N PRO A 36 -12.75 20.03 -9.37
CA PRO A 36 -13.97 19.33 -8.97
C PRO A 36 -15.12 20.30 -8.71
N PRO A 37 -16.34 19.99 -9.18
CA PRO A 37 -17.48 20.86 -8.92
C PRO A 37 -17.70 21.03 -7.41
N PRO A 38 -18.14 22.20 -6.94
CA PRO A 38 -18.45 22.41 -5.52
C PRO A 38 -19.47 21.39 -5.01
N THR A 39 -19.27 20.91 -3.78
CA THR A 39 -20.24 20.08 -3.06
C THR A 39 -21.50 20.89 -2.73
N ASP A 40 -22.68 20.28 -2.84
CA ASP A 40 -23.99 20.94 -2.76
C ASP A 40 -24.88 20.40 -1.62
N CYS A 41 -24.36 19.52 -0.76
CA CYS A 41 -25.04 19.04 0.44
C CYS A 41 -24.06 18.59 1.55
N ARG A 42 -24.61 18.17 2.69
CA ARG A 42 -23.88 17.54 3.79
C ARG A 42 -24.64 16.32 4.30
N ALA A 43 -23.91 15.29 4.72
CA ALA A 43 -24.47 14.08 5.32
C ALA A 43 -23.55 13.54 6.41
N TRP A 44 -24.15 12.90 7.42
CA TRP A 44 -23.42 12.18 8.45
C TRP A 44 -22.76 10.92 7.90
N VAL A 45 -21.52 10.66 8.32
CA VAL A 45 -20.85 9.38 8.14
C VAL A 45 -20.43 8.81 9.50
N GLY A 46 -20.68 7.52 9.71
CA GLY A 46 -20.38 6.82 10.96
C GLY A 46 -18.95 6.27 10.99
N ALA A 47 -18.76 5.01 10.62
CA ALA A 47 -17.49 4.29 10.67
C ALA A 47 -16.32 5.12 10.10
N ASP A 48 -15.16 5.02 10.76
CA ASP A 48 -13.91 5.81 10.58
C ASP A 48 -13.99 7.32 10.89
N ARG A 49 -15.16 7.96 10.87
CA ARG A 49 -15.28 9.44 10.86
C ARG A 49 -16.14 10.01 11.98
N ASN A 50 -17.36 9.50 12.19
CA ASN A 50 -18.37 10.03 13.11
C ASN A 50 -18.53 11.55 13.01
N HIS A 51 -18.79 12.03 11.80
CA HIS A 51 -18.89 13.46 11.52
C HIS A 51 -19.71 13.72 10.26
N GLU A 52 -20.26 14.93 10.11
CA GLU A 52 -20.85 15.37 8.85
C GLU A 52 -19.79 15.75 7.82
N LEU A 53 -19.91 15.20 6.61
CA LEU A 53 -19.04 15.53 5.49
C LEU A 53 -19.82 16.24 4.39
N PRO A 54 -19.16 17.12 3.61
CA PRO A 54 -19.74 17.65 2.39
C PRO A 54 -19.98 16.51 1.38
N GLY A 55 -20.90 16.73 0.44
CA GLY A 55 -21.33 15.71 -0.51
C GLY A 55 -21.92 16.27 -1.80
N TYR A 56 -22.36 15.37 -2.66
CA TYR A 56 -23.15 15.69 -3.84
C TYR A 56 -24.58 15.16 -3.72
N LEU A 57 -25.57 15.98 -4.05
CA LEU A 57 -26.95 15.54 -4.29
C LEU A 57 -26.97 14.73 -5.59
N LEU A 58 -27.30 13.46 -5.46
CA LEU A 58 -27.37 12.52 -6.56
C LEU A 58 -28.77 11.93 -6.70
N PRO A 59 -29.31 11.85 -7.94
CA PRO A 59 -30.59 11.20 -8.19
C PRO A 59 -30.48 9.70 -7.88
N GLN A 60 -31.51 9.14 -7.25
CA GLN A 60 -31.62 7.73 -6.96
C GLN A 60 -32.67 7.06 -7.85
N PRO A 61 -32.63 5.72 -8.00
CA PRO A 61 -33.75 4.97 -8.54
C PRO A 61 -35.04 5.32 -7.79
N GLY A 62 -36.09 5.73 -8.51
CA GLY A 62 -37.34 6.20 -7.91
C GLY A 62 -37.49 7.72 -7.78
N GLY A 63 -36.57 8.51 -8.36
CA GLY A 63 -36.77 9.94 -8.60
C GLY A 63 -36.48 10.88 -7.43
N HIS A 64 -36.15 10.35 -6.26
CA HIS A 64 -35.67 11.15 -5.13
C HIS A 64 -34.16 11.42 -5.26
N THR A 65 -33.65 12.44 -4.55
CA THR A 65 -32.22 12.75 -4.47
C THR A 65 -31.69 12.43 -3.08
N VAL A 66 -30.45 11.93 -3.00
CA VAL A 66 -29.76 11.69 -1.73
C VAL A 66 -28.44 12.46 -1.69
N CYS A 67 -28.05 12.92 -0.52
CA CYS A 67 -26.72 13.48 -0.32
C CYS A 67 -25.70 12.36 -0.15
N VAL A 68 -24.75 12.24 -1.09
CA VAL A 68 -23.66 11.27 -1.01
C VAL A 68 -22.37 11.97 -0.54
N PRO A 69 -21.91 11.72 0.70
CA PRO A 69 -20.76 12.39 1.27
C PRO A 69 -19.44 11.89 0.69
N LEU A 70 -18.43 12.77 0.68
CA LEU A 70 -17.05 12.43 0.33
C LEU A 70 -16.02 13.19 1.17
N GLY A 71 -14.84 12.61 1.31
CA GLY A 71 -13.68 13.27 1.88
C GLY A 71 -13.08 14.28 0.89
N VAL A 72 -12.87 15.52 1.34
CA VAL A 72 -12.27 16.59 0.52
C VAL A 72 -10.85 16.92 0.99
N THR A 73 -10.00 17.30 0.04
CA THR A 73 -8.58 17.60 0.27
C THR A 73 -8.40 18.86 1.09
N ALA A 74 -7.54 18.77 2.11
CA ALA A 74 -7.20 19.88 2.99
C ALA A 74 -6.38 20.96 2.27
N HIS A 75 -5.46 20.53 1.41
CA HIS A 75 -4.52 21.40 0.74
C HIS A 75 -5.04 21.82 -0.63
N ARG A 76 -5.08 23.13 -0.86
CA ARG A 76 -5.43 23.73 -2.16
C ARG A 76 -4.24 24.52 -2.70
N PRO A 77 -4.01 24.52 -4.02
CA PRO A 77 -3.03 25.41 -4.61
C PRO A 77 -3.39 26.88 -4.29
N PRO A 78 -2.41 27.71 -3.90
CA PRO A 78 -2.62 29.15 -3.81
C PRO A 78 -3.08 29.75 -5.15
N ALA A 79 -3.79 30.87 -5.09
CA ALA A 79 -4.22 31.58 -6.29
C ALA A 79 -3.00 31.91 -7.19
N GLY A 80 -3.09 31.56 -8.47
CA GLY A 80 -2.01 31.79 -9.44
C GLY A 80 -0.81 30.84 -9.32
N TYR A 81 -0.86 29.78 -8.51
CA TYR A 81 0.21 28.78 -8.44
C TYR A 81 0.51 28.21 -9.84
N ARG A 82 1.79 28.17 -10.20
CA ARG A 82 2.27 27.62 -11.48
C ARG A 82 3.03 26.33 -11.21
N GLY A 83 2.64 25.26 -11.90
CA GLY A 83 3.23 23.93 -11.70
C GLY A 83 2.22 22.94 -11.13
N ASP A 84 2.73 21.81 -10.66
CA ASP A 84 1.93 20.76 -10.06
C ASP A 84 2.05 20.87 -8.55
N TYR A 85 1.18 21.68 -7.94
CA TYR A 85 1.21 21.99 -6.50
C TYR A 85 1.35 20.75 -5.62
N TYR A 86 0.66 19.67 -5.94
CA TYR A 86 0.67 18.44 -5.14
C TYR A 86 1.97 17.64 -5.32
N VAL A 87 2.71 17.88 -6.39
CA VAL A 87 4.06 17.33 -6.60
C VAL A 87 5.13 18.22 -5.99
N ASP A 88 5.08 19.51 -6.30
CA ASP A 88 6.14 20.48 -6.00
C ASP A 88 6.20 20.81 -4.50
N GLU A 89 5.04 20.94 -3.82
CA GLU A 89 4.96 21.36 -2.42
C GLU A 89 4.96 20.20 -1.41
N PHE A 90 4.99 18.95 -1.86
CA PHE A 90 4.93 17.77 -1.00
C PHE A 90 6.09 16.79 -1.25
N THR A 91 7.20 17.32 -1.74
CA THR A 91 8.47 16.59 -1.83
C THR A 91 9.02 16.26 -0.45
N ASP A 92 9.90 15.25 -0.36
CA ASP A 92 10.61 14.90 0.88
C ASP A 92 11.29 16.12 1.51
N ALA A 93 12.01 16.89 0.70
CA ALA A 93 12.74 18.07 1.14
C ALA A 93 11.80 19.13 1.76
N ARG A 94 10.65 19.40 1.14
CA ARG A 94 9.65 20.34 1.66
C ARG A 94 9.03 19.87 2.97
N LEU A 95 8.73 18.57 3.09
CA LEU A 95 8.19 18.01 4.33
C LEU A 95 9.22 18.11 5.47
N LYS A 96 10.49 17.77 5.21
CA LYS A 96 11.58 17.90 6.19
C LYS A 96 11.88 19.35 6.54
N GLU A 97 11.80 20.28 5.59
CA GLU A 97 11.93 21.72 5.83
C GLU A 97 10.84 22.25 6.77
N ARG A 98 9.56 21.89 6.52
CA ARG A 98 8.44 22.23 7.42
C ARG A 98 8.65 21.68 8.82
N TRP A 99 9.17 20.46 8.94
CA TRP A 99 9.52 19.89 10.24
C TRP A 99 10.61 20.69 10.95
N ARG A 100 11.71 21.04 10.27
CA ARG A 100 12.80 21.85 10.88
C ARG A 100 12.29 23.18 11.42
N ALA A 101 11.40 23.85 10.68
CA ALA A 101 10.76 25.08 11.13
C ALA A 101 9.88 24.84 12.39
N CYS A 102 9.07 23.79 12.40
CA CYS A 102 8.27 23.40 13.57
C CYS A 102 9.14 23.04 14.78
N LYS A 103 10.27 22.36 14.56
CA LYS A 103 11.20 21.93 15.62
C LYS A 103 11.87 23.12 16.32
N ALA A 104 12.03 24.26 15.63
CA ALA A 104 12.53 25.50 16.21
C ALA A 104 11.48 26.24 17.07
N ASP A 105 10.20 25.89 16.95
CA ASP A 105 9.11 26.43 17.77
C ASP A 105 8.73 25.43 18.89
N ALA A 106 8.87 25.85 20.15
CA ALA A 106 8.69 24.94 21.28
C ALA A 106 7.28 24.33 21.36
N ALA A 107 6.24 25.10 21.02
CA ALA A 107 4.85 24.63 21.08
C ALA A 107 4.55 23.63 19.95
N CYS A 108 5.02 23.92 18.74
CA CYS A 108 4.90 23.03 17.59
C CYS A 108 5.68 21.73 17.84
N PHE A 109 6.94 21.82 18.25
CA PHE A 109 7.77 20.67 18.57
C PHE A 109 7.11 19.77 19.63
N ALA A 110 6.63 20.34 20.75
CA ALA A 110 5.99 19.57 21.80
C ALA A 110 4.74 18.82 21.29
N ARG A 111 3.90 19.48 20.47
CA ARG A 111 2.70 18.88 19.88
C ARG A 111 3.02 17.71 18.94
N ILE A 112 4.00 17.89 18.05
CA ILE A 112 4.37 16.85 17.08
C ILE A 112 5.17 15.73 17.73
N ASN A 113 6.10 16.04 18.63
CA ASN A 113 6.88 15.03 19.35
C ASN A 113 5.98 14.10 20.18
N ALA A 114 4.95 14.63 20.84
CA ALA A 114 3.96 13.80 21.52
C ALA A 114 3.23 12.81 20.59
N GLN A 115 3.07 13.15 19.30
CA GLN A 115 2.59 12.21 18.29
C GLN A 115 3.68 11.23 17.89
N LEU A 116 4.91 11.68 17.60
CA LEU A 116 6.04 10.81 17.21
C LEU A 116 6.26 9.69 18.23
N GLN A 117 6.36 10.02 19.52
CA GLN A 117 6.61 9.02 20.58
C GLN A 117 5.51 7.94 20.65
N ARG A 118 4.28 8.21 20.19
CA ARG A 118 3.20 7.21 20.12
C ARG A 118 3.33 6.25 18.93
N TRP A 119 4.04 6.66 17.88
CA TRP A 119 4.14 5.92 16.62
C TRP A 119 5.52 5.31 16.39
N LEU A 120 6.56 5.77 17.08
CA LEU A 120 7.90 5.19 16.95
C LEU A 120 7.92 3.73 17.42
N PRO A 121 8.42 2.79 16.59
CA PRO A 121 8.69 1.44 17.05
C PRO A 121 9.65 1.44 18.26
N PRO A 122 9.53 0.50 19.22
CA PRO A 122 8.66 -0.67 19.21
C PRO A 122 7.33 -0.42 19.90
N ASN A 123 6.91 0.85 20.07
CA ASN A 123 5.92 1.23 21.08
C ASN A 123 4.79 0.20 21.18
N LYS A 124 4.84 -0.61 22.25
CA LYS A 124 4.07 -1.86 22.39
C LYS A 124 2.56 -1.60 22.33
N ALA A 125 2.11 -0.37 22.59
CA ALA A 125 0.73 0.06 22.42
C ALA A 125 0.22 -0.04 20.97
N ARG A 126 1.12 -0.17 19.99
CA ARG A 126 0.84 -0.40 18.57
C ARG A 126 1.41 -1.73 18.06
N SER A 127 1.92 -2.61 18.92
CA SER A 127 2.29 -3.97 18.53
C SER A 127 1.02 -4.71 18.10
N THR A 128 0.85 -4.84 16.79
CA THR A 128 -0.35 -5.40 16.15
C THR A 128 -0.33 -6.92 16.04
N ARG A 129 0.81 -7.57 16.30
CA ARG A 129 0.96 -9.04 16.20
C ARG A 129 -0.05 -9.76 17.10
N SER A 130 -0.99 -10.46 16.48
CA SER A 130 -2.10 -11.15 17.14
C SER A 130 -2.35 -12.56 16.59
N THR A 131 -1.67 -12.98 15.51
CA THR A 131 -1.68 -14.39 15.10
C THR A 131 -1.30 -15.28 16.29
N GLY A 132 -2.17 -16.22 16.63
CA GLY A 132 -1.93 -17.16 17.72
C GLY A 132 -2.56 -16.76 19.06
N THR A 133 -3.27 -15.63 19.16
CA THR A 133 -3.87 -15.19 20.44
C THR A 133 -5.21 -15.84 20.74
N VAL A 134 -5.95 -16.29 19.71
CA VAL A 134 -7.24 -16.99 19.88
C VAL A 134 -7.04 -18.51 19.80
N ASP A 135 -6.27 -18.97 18.81
CA ASP A 135 -5.87 -20.38 18.66
C ASP A 135 -4.35 -20.44 18.58
N PRO A 136 -3.64 -21.16 19.46
CA PRO A 136 -2.18 -21.17 19.46
C PRO A 136 -1.56 -21.82 18.21
N SER A 137 -2.32 -22.60 17.43
CA SER A 137 -1.88 -23.11 16.12
C SER A 137 -1.47 -21.94 15.24
N GLY A 138 -0.31 -21.94 14.60
CA GLY A 138 0.16 -20.77 13.84
C GLY A 138 1.00 -19.78 14.62
N LYS A 139 0.99 -19.84 15.96
CA LYS A 139 1.82 -18.97 16.79
C LYS A 139 3.28 -19.38 16.64
N ILE A 140 4.12 -18.41 16.27
CA ILE A 140 5.57 -18.58 16.12
C ILE A 140 6.28 -17.41 16.79
N ASP A 141 7.59 -17.56 17.01
CA ASP A 141 8.46 -16.42 17.26
C ASP A 141 8.82 -15.77 15.92
N PRO A 142 8.30 -14.57 15.60
CA PRO A 142 8.56 -13.92 14.32
C PRO A 142 10.03 -13.51 14.13
N ASP A 143 10.77 -13.27 15.21
CA ASP A 143 12.16 -12.82 15.17
C ASP A 143 13.14 -14.01 15.34
N GLY A 144 12.64 -15.19 15.70
CA GLY A 144 13.42 -16.41 15.92
C GLY A 144 13.55 -17.34 14.71
N ALA A 145 14.22 -18.47 14.96
CA ALA A 145 14.28 -19.60 14.03
C ALA A 145 12.94 -20.34 14.06
N VAL A 146 12.32 -20.49 12.88
CA VAL A 146 10.96 -21.02 12.75
C VAL A 146 10.94 -22.28 11.89
N ASP A 147 10.23 -23.29 12.37
CA ASP A 147 9.75 -24.39 11.53
C ASP A 147 8.53 -23.93 10.74
N LEU A 148 8.64 -23.91 9.41
CA LEU A 148 7.58 -23.43 8.53
C LEU A 148 6.30 -24.27 8.64
N ARG A 149 6.38 -25.51 9.15
CA ARG A 149 5.21 -26.38 9.40
C ARG A 149 4.29 -25.85 10.49
N HIS A 150 4.79 -24.96 11.35
CA HIS A 150 3.98 -24.36 12.41
C HIS A 150 3.13 -23.19 11.91
N ILE A 151 3.37 -22.68 10.70
CA ILE A 151 2.59 -21.58 10.12
C ILE A 151 1.28 -22.13 9.57
N ARG A 152 0.14 -21.49 9.91
CA ARG A 152 -1.18 -21.86 9.37
C ARG A 152 -1.13 -21.83 7.84
N ARG A 153 -1.57 -22.91 7.21
CA ARG A 153 -1.83 -23.01 5.77
C ARG A 153 -3.30 -22.64 5.46
N PRO A 154 -3.68 -22.40 4.20
CA PRO A 154 -5.07 -22.13 3.83
C PRO A 154 -6.07 -23.15 4.37
N ALA A 155 -5.74 -24.45 4.41
CA ALA A 155 -6.63 -25.50 4.94
C ALA A 155 -7.08 -25.27 6.38
N PHE A 156 -6.31 -24.54 7.19
CA PHE A 156 -6.72 -24.16 8.54
C PHE A 156 -8.08 -23.43 8.54
N PHE A 157 -8.32 -22.58 7.53
CA PHE A 157 -9.50 -21.74 7.44
C PHE A 157 -10.73 -22.48 6.87
N ALA A 158 -10.61 -23.76 6.48
CA ALA A 158 -11.78 -24.60 6.17
C ALA A 158 -12.59 -24.97 7.41
N LYS A 159 -11.96 -24.95 8.59
CA LYS A 159 -12.58 -25.37 9.86
C LYS A 159 -13.80 -24.50 10.17
N ALA A 160 -14.82 -25.11 10.77
CA ALA A 160 -15.90 -24.35 11.39
C ALA A 160 -15.33 -23.50 12.55
N PRO A 161 -15.80 -22.26 12.74
CA PRO A 161 -16.86 -21.57 11.99
C PRO A 161 -16.36 -20.78 10.76
N TYR A 162 -15.05 -20.76 10.48
CA TYR A 162 -14.45 -19.86 9.48
C TYR A 162 -14.95 -20.12 8.06
N ALA A 163 -14.91 -21.38 7.62
CA ALA A 163 -15.38 -21.85 6.31
C ALA A 163 -14.92 -20.94 5.15
N GLU A 164 -13.66 -20.51 5.16
CA GLU A 164 -13.14 -19.58 4.16
C GLU A 164 -12.77 -20.31 2.88
N ALA A 165 -13.15 -19.70 1.76
CA ALA A 165 -13.03 -20.29 0.44
C ALA A 165 -11.57 -20.50 0.01
N ILE A 166 -10.63 -19.69 0.52
CA ILE A 166 -9.19 -19.79 0.27
C ILE A 166 -8.62 -21.18 0.60
N ALA A 167 -9.26 -21.94 1.50
CA ALA A 167 -8.79 -23.26 1.91
C ALA A 167 -8.66 -24.26 0.75
N ARG A 168 -9.42 -24.08 -0.34
CA ARG A 168 -9.29 -24.92 -1.54
C ARG A 168 -7.95 -24.81 -2.25
N ALA A 169 -7.19 -23.75 -1.99
CA ALA A 169 -5.88 -23.52 -2.58
C ALA A 169 -4.73 -24.19 -1.80
N ASP A 170 -5.02 -24.91 -0.71
CA ASP A 170 -3.99 -25.48 0.17
C ASP A 170 -3.02 -26.43 -0.54
N ALA A 171 -3.56 -27.29 -1.42
CA ALA A 171 -2.80 -28.29 -2.17
C ALA A 171 -1.82 -27.68 -3.18
N SER A 172 -1.96 -26.40 -3.51
CA SER A 172 -1.09 -25.63 -4.39
C SER A 172 -0.31 -24.53 -3.64
N THR A 173 -0.35 -24.55 -2.30
CA THR A 173 0.27 -23.51 -1.48
C THR A 173 1.63 -23.93 -0.94
N TYR A 174 2.59 -23.02 -1.04
CA TYR A 174 3.89 -23.08 -0.39
C TYR A 174 3.88 -22.10 0.79
N ILE A 175 4.42 -22.49 1.94
CA ILE A 175 4.82 -21.51 2.97
C ILE A 175 6.19 -20.99 2.57
N VAL A 176 6.34 -19.67 2.51
CA VAL A 176 7.58 -19.02 2.09
C VAL A 176 8.20 -18.26 3.25
N GLU A 177 9.52 -18.29 3.35
CA GLU A 177 10.31 -17.42 4.21
C GLU A 177 11.46 -16.80 3.39
N PHE A 178 11.54 -15.48 3.41
CA PHE A 178 12.58 -14.69 2.76
C PHE A 178 13.49 -14.05 3.79
N THR A 179 14.74 -13.82 3.42
CA THR A 179 15.73 -13.14 4.28
C THR A 179 16.04 -11.77 3.70
N VAL A 180 15.80 -10.71 4.47
CA VAL A 180 16.01 -9.32 4.02
C VAL A 180 16.87 -8.56 5.05
N PRO A 181 17.61 -7.51 4.66
CA PRO A 181 18.34 -6.69 5.63
C PRO A 181 17.37 -5.95 6.55
N ARG A 182 17.82 -5.49 7.72
CA ARG A 182 17.06 -4.55 8.59
C ARG A 182 16.73 -3.26 7.84
N ASP A 183 15.62 -2.64 8.20
CA ASP A 183 15.27 -1.33 7.65
C ASP A 183 16.22 -0.23 8.15
N THR A 184 16.10 0.96 7.60
CA THR A 184 17.04 2.05 7.89
C THR A 184 16.98 2.51 9.35
N PHE A 185 15.80 2.58 9.97
CA PHE A 185 15.65 2.93 11.38
C PHE A 185 16.30 1.87 12.28
N GLU A 186 16.02 0.60 12.03
CA GLU A 186 16.60 -0.51 12.79
C GLU A 186 18.13 -0.52 12.68
N ARG A 187 18.68 -0.26 11.49
CA ARG A 187 20.13 -0.23 11.26
C ARG A 187 20.80 1.01 11.84
N ILE A 188 20.23 2.20 11.63
CA ILE A 188 20.88 3.48 11.97
C ILE A 188 20.58 3.88 13.41
N ASP A 189 19.32 3.86 13.83
CA ASP A 189 18.90 4.36 15.14
C ASP A 189 19.06 3.28 16.21
N LEU A 190 18.70 2.03 15.89
CA LEU A 190 18.73 0.92 16.85
C LEU A 190 20.00 0.07 16.77
N LYS A 191 20.86 0.31 15.78
CA LYS A 191 22.13 -0.41 15.56
C LYS A 191 21.97 -1.94 15.41
N MET A 192 20.83 -2.37 14.88
CA MET A 192 20.57 -3.78 14.61
C MET A 192 21.22 -4.20 13.29
N THR A 193 21.90 -5.35 13.27
CA THR A 193 22.73 -5.79 12.13
C THR A 193 22.37 -7.18 11.58
N ASP A 194 21.58 -7.95 12.32
CA ASP A 194 21.09 -9.26 11.91
C ASP A 194 19.97 -9.13 10.87
N PRO A 195 19.77 -10.10 9.96
CA PRO A 195 18.71 -10.01 8.96
C PRO A 195 17.31 -10.25 9.55
N VAL A 196 16.29 -9.82 8.81
CA VAL A 196 14.87 -10.05 9.11
C VAL A 196 14.31 -11.17 8.23
N LYS A 197 13.34 -11.91 8.77
CA LYS A 197 12.58 -12.94 8.04
C LYS A 197 11.19 -12.45 7.67
N LEU A 198 10.85 -12.48 6.39
CA LEU A 198 9.50 -12.20 5.89
C LEU A 198 8.80 -13.51 5.56
N ARG A 199 7.57 -13.71 6.03
CA ARG A 199 6.88 -15.01 5.92
C ARG A 199 5.47 -14.87 5.39
N GLY A 200 5.04 -15.87 4.64
CA GLY A 200 3.73 -15.85 4.01
C GLY A 200 3.40 -17.08 3.20
N TRP A 201 2.50 -16.89 2.25
CA TRP A 201 2.06 -17.91 1.30
C TRP A 201 2.45 -17.51 -0.12
N TYR A 202 2.92 -18.49 -0.86
CA TYR A 202 2.88 -18.48 -2.31
C TYR A 202 1.85 -19.51 -2.76
N ILE A 203 0.83 -19.08 -3.49
CA ILE A 203 -0.25 -19.92 -3.99
C ILE A 203 -0.06 -20.06 -5.49
N GLU A 204 0.24 -21.27 -5.94
CA GLU A 204 0.44 -21.56 -7.35
C GLU A 204 -0.89 -21.47 -8.12
N GLY A 205 -0.87 -20.71 -9.22
CA GLY A 205 -1.99 -20.55 -10.14
C GLY A 205 -2.06 -21.64 -11.19
N ARG A 206 -3.05 -21.54 -12.08
CA ARG A 206 -3.21 -22.45 -13.23
C ARG A 206 -2.78 -21.83 -14.57
N GLY A 207 -2.30 -20.59 -14.54
CA GLY A 207 -2.07 -19.75 -15.71
C GLY A 207 -3.30 -18.89 -16.03
N VAL A 208 -3.02 -17.70 -16.54
CA VAL A 208 -4.01 -16.67 -16.91
C VAL A 208 -4.12 -16.63 -18.43
N ASP A 209 -5.31 -16.37 -18.96
CA ASP A 209 -5.50 -16.09 -20.39
C ASP A 209 -4.59 -14.93 -20.84
N ASN A 210 -3.80 -15.17 -21.88
CA ASN A 210 -2.86 -14.22 -22.43
C ASN A 210 -3.47 -13.28 -23.50
N GLY A 211 -4.77 -13.40 -23.78
CA GLY A 211 -5.49 -12.62 -24.79
C GLY A 211 -5.17 -13.04 -26.24
N LYS A 212 -4.42 -14.12 -26.42
CA LYS A 212 -3.97 -14.67 -27.71
C LYS A 212 -4.39 -16.12 -27.91
N GLY A 213 -5.40 -16.58 -27.17
CA GLY A 213 -5.92 -17.96 -27.24
C GLY A 213 -5.09 -19.00 -26.48
N GLY A 214 -4.21 -18.57 -25.56
CA GLY A 214 -3.44 -19.47 -24.70
C GLY A 214 -3.34 -18.96 -23.26
N THR A 215 -2.66 -19.71 -22.40
CA THR A 215 -2.41 -19.29 -21.02
C THR A 215 -0.94 -18.89 -20.81
N THR A 216 -0.70 -17.98 -19.88
CA THR A 216 0.63 -17.62 -19.40
C THR A 216 0.67 -17.69 -17.88
N ARG A 217 1.83 -18.05 -17.32
CA ARG A 217 2.08 -17.85 -15.88
C ARG A 217 2.19 -16.36 -15.61
N ALA A 218 1.60 -15.90 -14.51
CA ALA A 218 1.65 -14.51 -14.07
C ALA A 218 1.52 -14.46 -12.55
N LEU A 219 2.24 -13.53 -11.92
CA LEU A 219 2.29 -13.37 -10.47
C LEU A 219 1.56 -12.09 -10.04
N VAL A 220 0.79 -12.16 -8.96
CA VAL A 220 0.38 -10.98 -8.19
C VAL A 220 1.06 -11.01 -6.82
N VAL A 221 1.82 -9.97 -6.51
CA VAL A 221 2.36 -9.75 -5.15
C VAL A 221 1.41 -8.83 -4.41
N MET A 222 0.79 -9.31 -3.33
CA MET A 222 -0.24 -8.60 -2.56
C MET A 222 0.26 -8.30 -1.14
N ALA A 223 0.43 -7.01 -0.82
CA ALA A 223 0.84 -6.53 0.49
C ALA A 223 -0.36 -6.13 1.36
N PRO A 224 -0.49 -6.65 2.60
CA PRO A 224 -1.62 -6.33 3.47
C PRO A 224 -1.54 -4.90 4.01
N GLY A 225 -2.68 -4.42 4.53
CA GLY A 225 -2.79 -3.12 5.20
C GLY A 225 -2.15 -3.07 6.58
N GLY A 226 -2.46 -1.99 7.29
CA GLY A 226 -1.96 -1.82 8.64
C GLY A 226 -2.57 -2.79 9.64
N GLY A 227 -1.74 -3.52 10.40
CA GLY A 227 -2.21 -4.57 11.28
C GLY A 227 -2.68 -5.83 10.55
N GLY A 228 -2.63 -5.86 9.22
CA GLY A 228 -3.02 -7.02 8.42
C GLY A 228 -2.03 -8.17 8.60
N GLN A 229 -2.57 -9.35 8.87
CA GLN A 229 -1.84 -10.56 9.23
C GLN A 229 -2.46 -11.75 8.52
N LEU A 230 -1.76 -12.24 7.50
CA LEU A 230 -2.23 -13.25 6.56
C LEU A 230 -2.86 -14.46 7.24
N THR A 231 -2.26 -14.88 8.35
CA THR A 231 -2.65 -16.09 9.08
C THR A 231 -3.54 -15.81 10.30
N ALA A 232 -3.89 -14.57 10.60
CA ALA A 232 -4.73 -14.24 11.74
C ALA A 232 -6.21 -14.63 11.50
N ILE A 233 -6.87 -15.06 12.57
CA ILE A 233 -8.28 -15.45 12.59
C ILE A 233 -9.19 -14.23 12.60
N GLN A 234 -10.23 -14.29 11.77
CA GLN A 234 -11.41 -13.45 11.88
C GLN A 234 -12.65 -14.33 11.94
N HIS A 235 -13.42 -14.24 13.02
CA HIS A 235 -14.68 -14.97 13.13
C HIS A 235 -15.72 -14.40 12.14
N PRO A 236 -16.50 -15.23 11.42
CA PRO A 236 -17.46 -14.77 10.40
C PRO A 236 -18.53 -13.81 10.91
N HIS A 237 -18.90 -13.95 12.19
CA HIS A 237 -19.93 -13.13 12.82
C HIS A 237 -19.38 -11.91 13.56
N GLU A 238 -18.06 -11.71 13.52
CA GLU A 238 -17.42 -10.55 14.14
C GLU A 238 -17.83 -9.26 13.44
N LYS A 239 -18.01 -8.20 14.23
CA LYS A 239 -18.30 -6.86 13.71
C LYS A 239 -17.07 -5.96 13.82
N PRO A 240 -16.82 -5.08 12.84
CA PRO A 240 -15.69 -4.15 12.91
C PRO A 240 -15.91 -3.06 13.98
N TYR A 241 -17.16 -2.69 14.23
CA TYR A 241 -17.55 -1.66 15.19
C TYR A 241 -18.93 -1.97 15.78
N ARG A 242 -19.29 -1.22 16.83
CA ARG A 242 -20.65 -1.16 17.39
C ARG A 242 -21.18 0.27 17.35
N ILE A 243 -22.50 0.45 17.36
CA ILE A 243 -23.11 1.76 17.57
C ILE A 243 -23.30 1.97 19.07
N ASP A 244 -22.78 3.08 19.59
CA ASP A 244 -23.08 3.51 20.95
C ASP A 244 -24.53 4.00 21.04
N PRO A 245 -25.42 3.35 21.82
CA PRO A 245 -26.82 3.74 21.90
C PRO A 245 -27.02 5.15 22.48
N ALA A 246 -26.09 5.65 23.30
CA ALA A 246 -26.21 6.97 23.92
C ALA A 246 -25.89 8.11 22.94
N THR A 247 -24.85 7.92 22.12
CA THR A 247 -24.35 8.99 21.23
C THR A 247 -24.67 8.76 19.75
N GLY A 248 -25.13 7.56 19.37
CA GLY A 248 -25.32 7.15 17.98
C GLY A 248 -24.02 6.96 17.19
N ARG A 249 -22.85 7.08 17.84
CA ARG A 249 -21.54 7.02 17.18
C ARG A 249 -21.10 5.58 16.95
N ALA A 250 -20.45 5.33 15.81
CA ALA A 250 -19.72 4.10 15.56
C ALA A 250 -18.45 4.06 16.42
N MET A 251 -18.29 3.01 17.22
CA MET A 251 -17.14 2.78 18.08
C MET A 251 -16.45 1.48 17.68
N ASP A 252 -15.15 1.56 17.42
CA ASP A 252 -14.34 0.40 17.05
C ASP A 252 -14.41 -0.69 18.13
N ILE A 253 -14.51 -1.94 17.69
CA ILE A 253 -14.32 -3.11 18.55
C ILE A 253 -12.82 -3.36 18.66
N ARG A 254 -12.35 -3.66 19.88
CA ARG A 254 -10.93 -3.95 20.12
C ARG A 254 -10.62 -5.40 19.77
N PHE A 255 -9.48 -5.58 19.09
CA PHE A 255 -8.92 -6.87 18.73
C PHE A 255 -7.47 -6.96 19.24
N PRO A 256 -6.98 -8.17 19.61
CA PRO A 256 -7.70 -9.44 19.62
C PRO A 256 -8.81 -9.47 20.69
N ASN A 257 -9.83 -10.30 20.47
CA ASN A 257 -10.88 -10.60 21.43
C ASN A 257 -11.05 -12.12 21.58
N ALA A 258 -12.15 -12.59 22.16
CA ALA A 258 -12.37 -14.02 22.42
C ALA A 258 -12.45 -14.91 21.17
N THR A 259 -12.79 -14.36 19.99
CA THR A 259 -13.02 -15.16 18.77
C THR A 259 -12.23 -14.68 17.55
N THR A 260 -11.74 -13.44 17.58
CA THR A 260 -11.06 -12.80 16.47
C THR A 260 -9.71 -12.27 16.91
N GLU A 261 -8.66 -12.61 16.17
CA GLU A 261 -7.32 -12.10 16.36
C GLU A 261 -7.19 -10.72 15.73
N THR A 262 -7.62 -10.59 14.47
CA THR A 262 -7.56 -9.33 13.73
C THR A 262 -8.79 -9.19 12.83
N MET A 263 -9.41 -8.01 12.84
CA MET A 263 -10.47 -7.70 11.88
C MET A 263 -9.90 -7.50 10.47
N GLY A 264 -10.70 -7.82 9.46
CA GLY A 264 -10.38 -7.58 8.05
C GLY A 264 -9.55 -8.68 7.36
N GLN A 265 -9.19 -9.77 8.03
CA GLN A 265 -8.36 -10.82 7.42
C GLN A 265 -9.13 -11.70 6.43
N ARG A 266 -10.42 -11.90 6.67
CA ARG A 266 -11.26 -12.73 5.78
C ARG A 266 -11.39 -12.10 4.39
N TRP A 267 -11.78 -10.83 4.30
CA TRP A 267 -11.92 -10.17 3.00
C TRP A 267 -10.57 -10.06 2.28
N TRP A 268 -9.48 -9.88 3.03
CA TRP A 268 -8.12 -9.89 2.48
C TRP A 268 -7.84 -11.23 1.79
N ARG A 269 -8.06 -12.36 2.47
CA ARG A 269 -7.89 -13.70 1.88
C ARG A 269 -8.85 -13.99 0.74
N GLU A 270 -10.07 -13.48 0.76
CA GLU A 270 -11.01 -13.59 -0.37
C GLU A 270 -10.48 -12.92 -1.65
N ASN A 271 -9.73 -11.82 -1.55
CA ASN A 271 -9.08 -11.20 -2.71
C ASN A 271 -7.93 -12.05 -3.26
N LEU A 272 -7.11 -12.63 -2.37
CA LEU A 272 -6.05 -13.56 -2.76
C LEU A 272 -6.64 -14.79 -3.47
N ASP A 273 -7.72 -15.34 -2.93
CA ASP A 273 -8.44 -16.49 -3.49
C ASP A 273 -9.00 -16.18 -4.88
N ALA A 274 -9.64 -15.02 -5.07
CA ALA A 274 -10.20 -14.63 -6.37
C ALA A 274 -9.13 -14.45 -7.45
N LEU A 275 -7.96 -13.89 -7.11
CA LEU A 275 -6.83 -13.80 -8.03
C LEU A 275 -6.29 -15.20 -8.39
N ASN A 276 -6.13 -16.09 -7.41
CA ASN A 276 -5.67 -17.45 -7.66
C ASN A 276 -6.66 -18.24 -8.53
N GLN A 277 -7.97 -18.10 -8.29
CA GLN A 277 -8.99 -18.71 -9.15
C GLN A 277 -8.96 -18.21 -10.58
N ALA A 278 -8.62 -16.94 -10.76
CA ALA A 278 -8.41 -16.35 -12.08
C ALA A 278 -7.15 -16.85 -12.79
N GLY A 279 -6.37 -17.73 -12.14
CA GLY A 279 -5.22 -18.43 -12.72
C GLY A 279 -3.87 -17.87 -12.32
N PHE A 280 -3.84 -16.78 -11.54
CA PHE A 280 -2.61 -16.13 -11.11
C PHE A 280 -1.88 -16.95 -10.04
N ASP A 281 -0.55 -16.94 -10.11
CA ASP A 281 0.27 -17.18 -8.94
C ASP A 281 0.07 -15.99 -7.98
N VAL A 282 -0.11 -16.24 -6.68
CA VAL A 282 -0.34 -15.19 -5.68
C VAL A 282 0.69 -15.30 -4.59
N LEU A 283 1.45 -14.23 -4.39
CA LEU A 283 2.37 -14.08 -3.25
C LEU A 283 1.78 -13.07 -2.26
N ALA A 284 1.56 -13.51 -1.03
CA ALA A 284 1.21 -12.65 0.08
C ALA A 284 2.06 -13.00 1.29
N TYR A 285 2.71 -12.01 1.88
CA TYR A 285 3.49 -12.18 3.10
C TYR A 285 3.20 -11.03 4.07
N ASP A 286 3.35 -11.31 5.36
CA ASP A 286 3.21 -10.27 6.36
C ASP A 286 4.37 -9.28 6.23
N ARG A 287 4.06 -7.99 6.32
CA ARG A 287 5.08 -6.94 6.23
C ARG A 287 6.03 -7.05 7.43
N ARG A 288 7.21 -6.42 7.34
CA ARG A 288 8.13 -6.29 8.49
C ARG A 288 7.37 -5.81 9.72
N GLY A 289 7.69 -6.35 10.89
CA GLY A 289 7.06 -5.97 12.16
C GLY A 289 5.63 -6.49 12.36
N GLU A 290 5.02 -7.16 11.38
CA GLU A 290 3.61 -7.58 11.42
C GLU A 290 3.50 -9.12 11.41
N GLY A 291 2.48 -9.63 12.10
CA GLY A 291 2.10 -11.04 12.11
C GLY A 291 3.25 -12.03 12.28
N ILE A 292 3.42 -12.90 11.28
CA ILE A 292 4.42 -13.98 11.28
C ILE A 292 5.79 -13.55 10.73
N SER A 293 5.93 -12.29 10.33
CA SER A 293 7.19 -11.71 9.86
C SER A 293 7.94 -10.99 10.98
N GLY A 294 9.26 -11.16 10.98
CA GLY A 294 10.15 -10.47 11.89
C GLY A 294 10.29 -8.98 11.56
N GLY A 295 11.20 -8.31 12.27
CA GLY A 295 11.43 -6.88 12.12
C GLY A 295 10.81 -6.09 13.26
N PHE A 296 11.36 -4.91 13.50
CA PHE A 296 10.94 -4.07 14.61
C PHE A 296 10.00 -2.96 14.15
N SER A 297 10.24 -2.45 12.94
CA SER A 297 9.46 -1.37 12.32
C SER A 297 8.52 -1.92 11.26
N ASP A 298 7.23 -1.57 11.39
CA ASP A 298 6.16 -1.91 10.46
C ASP A 298 5.73 -0.73 9.58
N THR A 299 6.39 0.43 9.75
CA THR A 299 5.97 1.70 9.17
C THR A 299 6.87 2.21 8.07
N ASN A 300 8.13 1.77 7.91
CA ASN A 300 8.96 2.21 6.77
C ASN A 300 8.50 1.58 5.45
N THR A 301 7.58 2.24 4.74
CA THR A 301 6.97 1.70 3.52
C THR A 301 7.87 1.81 2.29
N LEU A 302 8.88 2.69 2.32
CA LEU A 302 9.91 2.75 1.27
C LEU A 302 10.72 1.46 1.22
N GLU A 303 11.17 1.00 2.39
CA GLU A 303 11.95 -0.24 2.51
C GLU A 303 11.10 -1.47 2.19
N GLN A 304 9.83 -1.48 2.63
CA GLN A 304 8.87 -2.52 2.25
C GLN A 304 8.64 -2.58 0.73
N GLY A 305 8.73 -1.44 0.03
CA GLY A 305 8.71 -1.41 -1.43
C GLY A 305 9.99 -1.97 -2.07
N GLU A 306 11.15 -1.84 -1.43
CA GLU A 306 12.41 -2.48 -1.90
C GLU A 306 12.39 -3.99 -1.69
N ASP A 307 11.73 -4.48 -0.64
CA ASP A 307 11.62 -5.91 -0.35
C ASP A 307 10.99 -6.71 -1.50
N VAL A 308 10.07 -6.11 -2.26
CA VAL A 308 9.49 -6.75 -3.45
C VAL A 308 10.59 -7.24 -4.40
N PHE A 309 11.59 -6.41 -4.68
CA PHE A 309 12.68 -6.79 -5.59
C PHE A 309 13.62 -7.82 -4.98
N ARG A 310 13.87 -7.75 -3.67
CA ARG A 310 14.70 -8.73 -2.96
C ARG A 310 14.03 -10.11 -2.95
N VAL A 311 12.73 -10.14 -2.71
CA VAL A 311 11.90 -11.34 -2.74
C VAL A 311 11.86 -11.97 -4.13
N LEU A 312 11.66 -11.17 -5.19
CA LEU A 312 11.70 -11.67 -6.57
C LEU A 312 13.09 -12.23 -6.94
N ALA A 313 14.17 -11.59 -6.52
CA ALA A 313 15.53 -12.13 -6.72
C ALA A 313 15.76 -13.45 -5.96
N GLN A 314 15.13 -13.62 -4.80
CA GLN A 314 15.23 -14.86 -4.01
C GLN A 314 14.48 -16.02 -4.64
N PHE A 315 13.39 -15.78 -5.37
CA PHE A 315 12.75 -16.83 -6.19
C PHE A 315 13.72 -17.41 -7.22
N ASP A 316 14.53 -16.56 -7.82
CA ASP A 316 15.45 -16.95 -8.90
C ASP A 316 16.72 -17.62 -8.38
N THR A 317 17.24 -17.14 -7.25
CA THR A 317 18.57 -17.52 -6.74
C THR A 317 18.52 -18.49 -5.57
N GLY A 318 17.39 -18.59 -4.85
CA GLY A 318 17.30 -19.33 -3.59
C GLY A 318 18.04 -18.69 -2.41
N SER A 319 18.89 -17.69 -2.63
CA SER A 319 19.74 -17.08 -1.61
C SER A 319 18.94 -16.32 -0.56
N GLY A 320 18.66 -16.96 0.57
CA GLY A 320 17.82 -16.41 1.65
C GLY A 320 16.37 -16.92 1.62
N LEU A 321 16.04 -17.81 0.67
CA LEU A 321 14.73 -18.44 0.53
C LEU A 321 14.66 -19.77 1.28
N ARG A 322 13.56 -19.96 2.02
CA ARG A 322 13.10 -21.27 2.51
C ARG A 322 11.66 -21.49 2.08
N LEU A 323 11.33 -22.73 1.73
CA LEU A 323 10.01 -23.14 1.28
C LEU A 323 9.55 -24.34 2.10
N LEU A 324 8.29 -24.35 2.53
CA LEU A 324 7.56 -25.59 2.81
C LEU A 324 6.67 -25.86 1.61
N THR A 325 6.96 -26.93 0.89
CA THR A 325 6.20 -27.36 -0.29
C THR A 325 4.81 -27.87 0.09
N PRO A 326 3.89 -28.01 -0.89
CA PRO A 326 2.57 -28.60 -0.64
C PRO A 326 2.62 -30.04 -0.12
N ASP A 327 3.63 -30.82 -0.52
CA ASP A 327 3.86 -32.20 -0.05
C ASP A 327 4.58 -32.28 1.30
N GLY A 328 4.83 -31.15 1.96
CA GLY A 328 5.37 -31.09 3.33
C GLY A 328 6.89 -31.16 3.45
N ARG A 329 7.62 -31.03 2.34
CA ARG A 329 9.09 -30.95 2.33
C ARG A 329 9.58 -29.52 2.56
N THR A 330 10.65 -29.38 3.34
CA THR A 330 11.31 -28.09 3.52
C THR A 330 12.50 -28.00 2.57
N LEU A 331 12.54 -26.97 1.73
CA LEU A 331 13.65 -26.66 0.81
C LEU A 331 14.30 -25.34 1.23
N ALA A 332 15.60 -25.18 0.99
CA ALA A 332 16.33 -23.96 1.30
C ALA A 332 17.46 -23.71 0.29
N GLY A 333 17.83 -22.44 0.09
CA GLY A 333 18.98 -22.10 -0.76
C GLY A 333 18.79 -22.61 -2.18
N ASP A 334 19.83 -23.23 -2.74
CA ASP A 334 19.85 -23.76 -4.10
C ASP A 334 18.74 -24.78 -4.38
N GLU A 335 18.31 -25.56 -3.37
CA GLU A 335 17.20 -26.51 -3.52
C GLU A 335 15.84 -25.81 -3.71
N ALA A 336 15.70 -24.61 -3.15
CA ALA A 336 14.51 -23.78 -3.28
C ALA A 336 14.53 -22.90 -4.54
N ALA A 337 15.71 -22.65 -5.11
CA ALA A 337 15.87 -21.81 -6.29
C ALA A 337 15.04 -22.33 -7.47
N GLY A 338 14.27 -21.45 -8.10
CA GLY A 338 13.44 -21.80 -9.26
C GLY A 338 12.34 -22.83 -8.99
N LYS A 339 11.97 -23.09 -7.73
CA LYS A 339 10.85 -24.02 -7.43
C LYS A 339 9.48 -23.37 -7.59
N LEU A 340 9.41 -22.06 -7.47
CA LEU A 340 8.18 -21.29 -7.64
C LEU A 340 8.03 -20.84 -9.11
N LEU A 341 6.92 -20.19 -9.43
CA LEU A 341 6.63 -19.64 -10.77
C LEU A 341 6.65 -20.69 -11.89
N GLY A 342 6.40 -21.96 -11.57
CA GLY A 342 6.50 -23.08 -12.50
C GLY A 342 7.90 -23.28 -13.10
N GLY A 343 8.97 -22.96 -12.35
CA GLY A 343 10.34 -23.10 -12.84
C GLY A 343 10.87 -21.89 -13.62
N MET A 344 10.03 -20.89 -13.86
CA MET A 344 10.41 -19.71 -14.64
C MET A 344 11.08 -18.66 -13.75
N LYS A 345 12.05 -17.94 -14.33
CA LYS A 345 12.61 -16.76 -13.65
C LYS A 345 11.54 -15.69 -13.45
N SER A 346 11.60 -14.99 -12.33
CA SER A 346 10.71 -13.88 -11.96
C SER A 346 10.65 -12.81 -13.05
N THR A 347 11.77 -12.55 -13.73
CA THR A 347 11.92 -11.58 -14.84
C THR A 347 11.26 -12.02 -16.15
N ARG A 348 10.78 -13.26 -16.25
CA ARG A 348 10.23 -13.85 -17.48
C ARG A 348 8.72 -14.01 -17.46
N ILE A 349 8.08 -13.83 -16.31
CA ILE A 349 6.63 -13.85 -16.18
C ILE A 349 6.09 -12.43 -15.95
N PRO A 350 4.87 -12.11 -16.42
CA PRO A 350 4.19 -10.87 -16.05
C PRO A 350 3.91 -10.80 -14.54
N ILE A 351 4.10 -9.62 -13.95
CA ILE A 351 3.89 -9.37 -12.51
C ILE A 351 2.96 -8.18 -12.30
N LEU A 352 2.00 -8.31 -11.40
CA LEU A 352 1.26 -7.18 -10.83
C LEU A 352 1.67 -7.00 -9.37
N LEU A 353 1.82 -5.73 -8.96
CA LEU A 353 2.07 -5.38 -7.57
C LEU A 353 0.78 -4.83 -6.98
N GLY A 354 0.39 -5.26 -5.80
CA GLY A 354 -0.85 -4.83 -5.20
C GLY A 354 -0.75 -4.68 -3.69
N GLY A 355 -1.62 -3.84 -3.15
CA GLY A 355 -1.72 -3.72 -1.71
C GLY A 355 -2.91 -2.92 -1.22
N TYR A 356 -3.29 -3.20 0.01
CA TYR A 356 -4.36 -2.52 0.73
C TYR A 356 -3.78 -1.51 1.73
N SER A 357 -4.33 -0.30 1.83
CA SER A 357 -3.98 0.67 2.86
C SER A 357 -2.46 0.91 2.92
N ARG A 358 -1.77 0.63 4.04
CA ARG A 358 -0.29 0.69 4.13
C ARG A 358 0.43 -0.14 3.04
N GLY A 359 -0.10 -1.30 2.64
CA GLY A 359 0.43 -2.09 1.53
C GLY A 359 0.32 -1.39 0.17
N SER A 360 -0.64 -0.46 0.00
CA SER A 360 -0.70 0.37 -1.20
C SER A 360 0.45 1.39 -1.26
N MET A 361 0.97 1.84 -0.10
CA MET A 361 2.13 2.73 -0.01
C MET A 361 3.41 2.02 -0.46
N SER A 362 3.66 0.80 0.05
CA SER A 362 4.81 0.01 -0.36
C SER A 362 4.73 -0.39 -1.84
N THR A 363 3.54 -0.70 -2.34
CA THR A 363 3.27 -0.93 -3.76
C THR A 363 3.61 0.32 -4.60
N ALA A 364 3.17 1.50 -4.17
CA ALA A 364 3.48 2.75 -4.88
C ALA A 364 4.99 3.04 -4.91
N TRP A 365 5.70 2.75 -3.81
CA TRP A 365 7.16 2.86 -3.77
C TRP A 365 7.86 1.86 -4.68
N ALA A 366 7.43 0.60 -4.71
CA ALA A 366 7.97 -0.41 -5.62
C ALA A 366 7.76 0.01 -7.09
N MET A 367 6.58 0.51 -7.44
CA MET A 367 6.29 1.03 -8.78
C MET A 367 7.14 2.26 -9.12
N ALA A 368 7.32 3.21 -8.19
CA ALA A 368 8.20 4.36 -8.37
C ALA A 368 9.66 3.94 -8.61
N LYS A 369 10.21 3.06 -7.75
CA LYS A 369 11.54 2.47 -7.89
C LYS A 369 11.72 1.75 -9.24
N ASN A 370 10.68 1.09 -9.75
CA ASN A 370 10.76 0.37 -11.03
C ASN A 370 10.76 1.29 -12.26
N PHE A 371 9.87 2.29 -12.29
CA PHE A 371 9.56 3.07 -13.50
C PHE A 371 10.13 4.49 -13.52
N SER A 372 10.31 5.10 -12.34
CA SER A 372 10.74 6.50 -12.22
C SER A 372 12.11 6.65 -11.58
N GLY A 373 12.58 5.61 -10.89
CA GLY A 373 13.67 5.74 -9.93
C GLY A 373 13.12 6.26 -8.60
N ALA A 374 13.89 6.08 -7.54
CA ALA A 374 13.56 6.62 -6.24
C ALA A 374 14.84 6.94 -5.48
N CYS A 375 14.72 7.83 -4.51
CA CYS A 375 15.82 8.16 -3.60
C CYS A 375 15.63 7.44 -2.26
N SER A 376 16.73 7.24 -1.54
CA SER A 376 16.72 6.80 -0.15
C SER A 376 16.28 7.94 0.78
N TYR A 377 15.01 8.33 0.67
CA TYR A 377 14.43 9.43 1.47
C TYR A 377 14.45 9.17 2.98
N ASP A 378 14.65 7.92 3.38
CA ASP A 378 14.84 7.50 4.75
C ASP A 378 16.30 7.58 5.24
N MET A 379 17.26 7.99 4.40
CA MET A 379 18.66 8.20 4.80
C MET A 379 18.93 9.67 5.18
N PRO A 380 19.95 9.93 6.04
CA PRO A 380 20.37 11.30 6.37
C PRO A 380 20.72 12.13 5.13
N VAL A 381 21.39 11.49 4.17
CA VAL A 381 21.69 12.04 2.85
C VAL A 381 21.00 11.15 1.82
N PRO A 382 19.90 11.62 1.19
CA PRO A 382 19.22 10.83 0.17
C PRO A 382 20.08 10.63 -1.07
N GLU A 383 20.17 9.39 -1.52
CA GLU A 383 20.82 8.98 -2.76
C GLU A 383 19.75 8.47 -3.73
N CYS A 384 19.73 9.03 -4.94
CA CYS A 384 18.77 8.65 -5.97
C CYS A 384 19.37 7.63 -6.92
N ALA A 385 18.63 6.55 -7.17
CA ALA A 385 19.02 5.52 -8.12
C ALA A 385 18.15 5.60 -9.39
N PRO A 386 18.68 5.21 -10.56
CA PRO A 386 17.88 5.04 -11.76
C PRO A 386 16.78 3.98 -11.55
N PRO A 387 15.71 3.99 -12.37
CA PRO A 387 14.66 2.99 -12.30
C PRO A 387 15.22 1.56 -12.45
N LYS A 388 14.66 0.59 -11.70
CA LYS A 388 15.05 -0.83 -11.83
C LYS A 388 14.75 -1.40 -13.22
N GLY A 389 13.73 -0.88 -13.92
CA GLY A 389 13.48 -1.18 -15.33
C GLY A 389 12.93 -2.58 -15.61
N LEU A 390 12.30 -3.26 -14.65
CA LEU A 390 11.67 -4.56 -14.88
C LEU A 390 10.40 -4.40 -15.72
N ALA A 391 10.54 -4.59 -17.04
CA ALA A 391 9.46 -4.42 -18.02
C ALA A 391 8.33 -5.48 -17.91
N ASN A 392 8.58 -6.54 -17.17
CA ASN A 392 7.59 -7.58 -16.89
C ASN A 392 6.65 -7.22 -15.72
N ILE A 393 6.93 -6.16 -14.95
CA ILE A 393 5.93 -5.55 -14.06
C ILE A 393 4.90 -4.80 -14.92
N LYS A 394 3.63 -5.21 -14.84
CA LYS A 394 2.56 -4.78 -15.74
C LYS A 394 1.58 -3.77 -15.14
N GLY A 395 1.65 -3.50 -13.85
CA GLY A 395 0.79 -2.51 -13.22
C GLY A 395 0.63 -2.69 -11.73
N ALA A 396 -0.23 -1.84 -11.16
CA ALA A 396 -0.52 -1.80 -9.73
C ALA A 396 -2.01 -2.09 -9.41
N ILE A 397 -2.27 -2.71 -8.26
CA ILE A 397 -3.60 -2.82 -7.65
C ILE A 397 -3.57 -2.07 -6.31
N LEU A 398 -4.26 -0.94 -6.21
CA LEU A 398 -4.19 -0.04 -5.08
C LEU A 398 -5.55 0.05 -4.37
N LEU A 399 -5.71 -0.69 -3.28
CA LEU A 399 -6.94 -0.73 -2.50
C LEU A 399 -6.83 0.21 -1.30
N ALA A 400 -7.81 1.09 -1.10
CA ALA A 400 -7.77 2.17 -0.11
C ALA A 400 -6.43 2.94 -0.18
N SER A 401 -6.12 3.43 -1.38
CA SER A 401 -4.78 3.89 -1.76
C SER A 401 -4.28 5.11 -0.97
N PHE A 402 -2.96 5.24 -0.86
CA PHE A 402 -2.22 6.44 -0.41
C PHE A 402 -1.19 6.91 -1.46
N ALA A 403 -1.29 6.41 -2.69
CA ALA A 403 -0.23 6.53 -3.68
C ALA A 403 -0.06 7.96 -4.24
N SER A 404 -1.06 8.83 -4.09
CA SER A 404 -0.96 10.25 -4.49
C SER A 404 -0.20 11.12 -3.48
N GLY A 405 0.08 10.58 -2.29
CA GLY A 405 0.99 11.15 -1.31
C GLY A 405 0.40 12.23 -0.40
N ALA A 406 1.29 12.84 0.39
CA ALA A 406 0.98 13.76 1.49
C ALA A 406 0.18 15.02 1.10
N GLY A 407 0.10 15.36 -0.19
CA GLY A 407 -0.67 16.50 -0.69
C GLY A 407 -2.19 16.30 -0.66
N TYR A 408 -2.66 15.06 -0.73
CA TYR A 408 -4.08 14.72 -0.85
C TYR A 408 -4.69 14.18 0.45
N LEU A 409 -4.17 14.64 1.59
CA LEU A 409 -4.76 14.31 2.88
C LEU A 409 -6.15 14.93 3.04
N PRO A 410 -7.12 14.20 3.62
CA PRO A 410 -8.43 14.74 3.93
C PRO A 410 -8.37 15.91 4.91
N SER A 411 -9.28 16.87 4.73
CA SER A 411 -9.51 17.98 5.67
C SER A 411 -10.16 17.45 6.95
N SER A 412 -9.36 16.87 7.84
CA SER A 412 -9.81 16.27 9.10
C SER A 412 -8.89 16.66 10.27
N PRO A 413 -9.42 16.99 11.46
CA PRO A 413 -8.61 17.43 12.59
C PRO A 413 -7.52 16.44 13.01
N ASP A 414 -7.79 15.14 12.94
CA ASP A 414 -6.84 14.08 13.31
C ASP A 414 -5.66 13.91 12.33
N LEU A 415 -5.71 14.60 11.18
CA LEU A 415 -4.67 14.60 10.15
C LEU A 415 -4.04 15.97 9.93
N ALA A 416 -4.46 17.01 10.65
CA ALA A 416 -3.98 18.38 10.45
C ALA A 416 -2.44 18.49 10.54
N ASP A 417 -1.83 17.73 11.45
CA ASP A 417 -0.39 17.72 11.68
C ASP A 417 0.36 16.63 10.89
N ARG A 418 -0.33 15.86 10.04
CA ARG A 418 0.24 14.66 9.41
C ARG A 418 1.49 14.99 8.60
N ASN A 419 1.52 16.09 7.84
CA ASN A 419 2.70 16.45 7.03
C ASN A 419 3.94 16.76 7.88
N LEU A 420 3.75 17.40 9.04
CA LEU A 420 4.84 17.64 10.00
C LEU A 420 5.33 16.33 10.60
N PHE A 421 4.39 15.47 11.02
CA PHE A 421 4.69 14.14 11.50
C PHE A 421 5.48 13.30 10.48
N LEU A 422 5.10 13.34 9.20
CA LEU A 422 5.81 12.64 8.13
C LEU A 422 7.23 13.18 7.90
N GLY A 423 7.38 14.50 7.85
CA GLY A 423 8.70 15.13 7.75
C GLY A 423 9.60 14.76 8.93
N ALA A 424 9.04 14.71 10.14
CA ALA A 424 9.76 14.34 11.35
C ALA A 424 10.17 12.86 11.40
N MET A 425 9.27 11.93 11.07
CA MET A 425 9.58 10.49 11.00
C MET A 425 10.74 10.22 10.02
N ALA A 426 10.73 10.89 8.86
CA ALA A 426 11.79 10.72 7.87
C ALA A 426 13.11 11.44 8.25
N ALA A 427 13.03 12.66 8.80
CA ALA A 427 14.22 13.46 9.12
C ALA A 427 14.97 12.98 10.38
N ASP A 428 14.24 12.64 11.43
CA ASP A 428 14.82 12.38 12.76
C ASP A 428 14.89 10.89 13.09
N HIS A 429 14.14 10.05 12.37
CA HIS A 429 14.00 8.63 12.68
C HIS A 429 14.13 7.71 11.46
N HIS A 430 14.52 8.22 10.30
CA HIS A 430 14.79 7.36 9.13
C HIS A 430 13.63 6.40 8.77
N ILE A 431 12.39 6.83 9.02
CA ILE A 431 11.17 6.08 8.69
C ILE A 431 10.38 6.89 7.67
N LEU A 432 10.35 6.40 6.42
CA LEU A 432 9.44 6.93 5.43
C LEU A 432 8.09 6.22 5.53
N PHE A 433 7.21 6.77 6.37
CA PHE A 433 5.91 6.15 6.63
C PHE A 433 4.94 6.30 5.45
N TYR A 434 4.54 7.52 5.12
CA TYR A 434 3.69 7.77 3.96
C TYR A 434 4.51 8.14 2.73
N PRO A 435 4.00 7.87 1.52
CA PRO A 435 4.55 8.44 0.31
C PRO A 435 4.60 9.97 0.38
N ASN A 436 5.77 10.54 0.08
CA ASN A 436 5.85 11.93 -0.39
C ASN A 436 5.32 12.00 -1.84
N SER A 437 5.51 13.12 -2.53
CA SER A 437 4.99 13.28 -3.89
C SER A 437 5.69 12.47 -4.99
N ALA A 438 6.82 11.81 -4.71
CA ALA A 438 7.63 11.16 -5.75
C ALA A 438 6.89 10.05 -6.52
N PRO A 439 6.08 9.15 -5.89
CA PRO A 439 5.28 8.20 -6.65
C PRO A 439 4.29 8.89 -7.59
N LEU A 440 3.55 9.90 -7.10
CA LEU A 440 2.59 10.65 -7.92
C LEU A 440 3.26 11.30 -9.13
N ALA A 441 4.40 11.95 -8.94
CA ALA A 441 5.16 12.58 -10.03
C ALA A 441 5.55 11.58 -11.14
N GLY A 442 5.85 10.34 -10.75
CA GLY A 442 6.28 9.25 -11.63
C GLY A 442 5.16 8.42 -12.27
N MET A 443 3.91 8.55 -11.81
CA MET A 443 2.79 7.67 -12.23
C MET A 443 2.51 7.68 -13.74
N HIS A 444 2.86 8.75 -14.44
CA HIS A 444 2.70 8.83 -15.90
C HIS A 444 3.51 7.78 -16.68
N ARG A 445 4.48 7.14 -16.02
CA ARG A 445 5.31 6.04 -16.56
C ARG A 445 4.75 4.66 -16.23
N TRP A 446 3.74 4.57 -15.38
CA TRP A 446 3.20 3.28 -14.97
C TRP A 446 2.32 2.70 -16.09
N PRO A 447 2.49 1.40 -16.41
CA PRO A 447 1.77 0.77 -17.51
C PRO A 447 0.27 0.63 -17.23
N ALA A 448 -0.12 0.33 -15.99
CA ALA A 448 -1.51 0.16 -15.61
C ALA A 448 -1.71 0.37 -14.11
N ALA A 449 -2.91 0.77 -13.69
CA ALA A 449 -3.28 0.79 -12.27
C ALA A 449 -4.79 0.62 -12.02
N PHE A 450 -5.13 -0.18 -11.02
CA PHE A 450 -6.47 -0.30 -10.48
C PHE A 450 -6.57 0.39 -9.13
N PHE A 451 -7.70 1.07 -8.88
CA PHE A 451 -7.97 1.75 -7.62
C PHE A 451 -9.30 1.27 -7.03
N GLY A 452 -9.29 0.85 -5.78
CA GLY A 452 -10.50 0.64 -4.98
C GLY A 452 -10.55 1.66 -3.84
N LYS A 453 -11.62 2.45 -3.71
CA LYS A 453 -11.63 3.58 -2.78
C LYS A 453 -13.00 3.83 -2.13
N GLY A 454 -13.02 4.06 -0.83
CA GLY A 454 -14.21 4.55 -0.13
C GLY A 454 -14.36 6.05 -0.35
N LEU A 455 -15.60 6.55 -0.52
CA LEU A 455 -15.83 7.97 -0.79
C LEU A 455 -15.34 8.90 0.32
N TRP A 456 -15.39 8.47 1.59
CA TRP A 456 -14.91 9.26 2.74
C TRP A 456 -13.68 8.65 3.42
N ASP A 457 -12.85 8.02 2.61
CA ASP A 457 -11.59 7.43 3.02
C ASP A 457 -10.79 8.38 3.95
N ARG A 458 -10.59 7.90 5.18
CA ARG A 458 -9.40 8.07 6.02
C ARG A 458 -8.34 9.07 5.62
N ALA A 459 -7.68 8.72 4.54
CA ALA A 459 -6.26 8.55 4.60
C ALA A 459 -5.59 9.19 3.37
N GLU A 460 -6.28 9.12 2.24
CA GLU A 460 -6.10 9.92 1.05
C GLU A 460 -7.50 10.18 0.46
N THR A 461 -7.73 11.38 -0.06
CA THR A 461 -9.03 11.76 -0.63
C THR A 461 -9.27 11.10 -1.99
N LEU A 462 -10.54 11.04 -2.42
CA LEU A 462 -10.87 10.60 -3.76
C LEU A 462 -10.23 11.48 -4.84
N GLN A 463 -10.02 12.78 -4.55
CA GLN A 463 -9.34 13.71 -5.46
C GLN A 463 -7.89 13.29 -5.72
N GLY A 464 -7.18 12.80 -4.70
CA GLY A 464 -5.83 12.25 -4.87
C GLY A 464 -5.82 11.00 -5.73
N THR A 465 -6.76 10.09 -5.51
CA THR A 465 -6.90 8.89 -6.33
C THR A 465 -7.27 9.22 -7.79
N VAL A 466 -8.11 10.23 -8.04
CA VAL A 466 -8.40 10.75 -9.39
C VAL A 466 -7.16 11.35 -10.04
N ALA A 467 -6.38 12.14 -9.29
CA ALA A 467 -5.12 12.70 -9.77
C ALA A 467 -4.12 11.60 -10.15
N ALA A 468 -4.03 10.54 -9.35
CA ALA A 468 -3.24 9.35 -9.67
C ALA A 468 -3.76 8.64 -10.94
N TYR A 469 -5.07 8.39 -11.02
CA TYR A 469 -5.74 7.76 -12.16
C TYR A 469 -5.45 8.48 -13.48
N ASP A 470 -5.56 9.82 -13.48
CA ASP A 470 -5.39 10.63 -14.69
C ASP A 470 -3.96 10.57 -15.25
N ARG A 471 -2.97 10.29 -14.39
CA ARG A 471 -1.57 10.13 -14.80
C ARG A 471 -1.33 8.82 -15.53
N ILE A 472 -2.05 7.75 -15.21
CA ILE A 472 -1.84 6.42 -15.81
C ILE A 472 -2.24 6.43 -17.29
N ARG A 473 -1.33 6.08 -18.21
CA ARG A 473 -1.62 6.13 -19.65
C ARG A 473 -2.20 4.85 -20.22
N GLY A 474 -1.90 3.69 -19.64
CA GLY A 474 -2.44 2.40 -20.07
C GLY A 474 -3.70 2.01 -19.33
N ALA A 475 -3.91 0.70 -19.12
CA ALA A 475 -5.12 0.20 -18.48
C ALA A 475 -5.30 0.80 -17.09
N ARG A 476 -6.49 1.36 -16.84
CA ARG A 476 -6.83 1.94 -15.56
C ARG A 476 -8.31 1.81 -15.26
N GLU A 477 -8.62 1.57 -13.99
CA GLU A 477 -9.99 1.54 -13.49
C GLU A 477 -10.00 2.06 -12.05
N ILE A 478 -11.08 2.75 -11.70
CA ILE A 478 -11.37 3.18 -10.33
C ILE A 478 -12.76 2.68 -9.94
N VAL A 479 -12.82 1.97 -8.81
CA VAL A 479 -14.06 1.51 -8.19
C VAL A 479 -14.22 2.26 -6.88
N VAL A 480 -15.39 2.88 -6.72
CA VAL A 480 -15.74 3.62 -5.52
C VAL A 480 -16.96 3.02 -4.83
N ALA A 481 -17.03 3.14 -3.50
CA ALA A 481 -18.17 2.72 -2.70
C ALA A 481 -18.57 3.82 -1.71
N ARG A 482 -19.87 3.94 -1.39
CA ARG A 482 -20.39 4.81 -0.31
C ARG A 482 -19.99 4.22 1.04
N ALA A 483 -18.71 4.31 1.36
CA ALA A 483 -18.07 3.63 2.47
C ALA A 483 -16.73 4.30 2.87
N PRO A 484 -16.15 3.93 4.04
CA PRO A 484 -14.92 4.52 4.57
C PRO A 484 -13.64 3.87 4.00
N HIS A 485 -12.48 4.14 4.61
CA HIS A 485 -11.19 3.53 4.24
C HIS A 485 -11.17 2.02 4.49
N SER A 486 -11.78 1.60 5.61
CA SER A 486 -11.84 0.22 6.08
C SER A 486 -12.75 -0.63 5.17
N ILE A 487 -12.17 -1.29 4.14
CA ILE A 487 -12.92 -2.05 3.13
C ILE A 487 -13.75 -3.17 3.76
N GLU A 488 -13.27 -3.77 4.85
CA GLU A 488 -13.99 -4.79 5.62
C GLU A 488 -15.37 -4.36 6.12
N THR A 489 -15.65 -3.06 6.23
CA THR A 489 -16.94 -2.53 6.68
C THR A 489 -17.92 -2.29 5.53
N TRP A 490 -17.45 -2.39 4.29
CA TRP A 490 -18.28 -2.12 3.12
C TRP A 490 -19.35 -3.20 2.97
N PRO A 491 -20.51 -2.86 2.39
CA PRO A 491 -21.52 -3.86 2.04
C PRO A 491 -20.91 -5.01 1.23
N GLU A 492 -21.37 -6.24 1.48
CA GLU A 492 -20.83 -7.43 0.79
C GLU A 492 -20.91 -7.29 -0.73
N SER A 493 -21.99 -6.71 -1.25
CA SER A 493 -22.16 -6.45 -2.69
C SER A 493 -21.05 -5.57 -3.26
N GLU A 494 -20.62 -4.55 -2.52
CA GLU A 494 -19.55 -3.64 -2.94
C GLU A 494 -18.17 -4.32 -2.85
N ARG A 495 -17.94 -5.14 -1.82
CA ARG A 495 -16.70 -5.93 -1.70
C ARG A 495 -16.59 -6.96 -2.82
N GLN A 496 -17.69 -7.62 -3.16
CA GLN A 496 -17.76 -8.56 -4.27
C GLN A 496 -17.50 -7.84 -5.60
N TYR A 497 -18.20 -6.73 -5.86
CA TYR A 497 -17.99 -5.94 -7.08
C TYR A 497 -16.54 -5.47 -7.21
N LEU A 498 -15.95 -4.91 -6.15
CA LEU A 498 -14.54 -4.52 -6.12
C LEU A 498 -13.62 -5.69 -6.52
N ARG A 499 -13.86 -6.88 -5.94
CA ARG A 499 -13.06 -8.09 -6.21
C ARG A 499 -13.17 -8.54 -7.66
N GLU A 500 -14.38 -8.53 -8.22
CA GLU A 500 -14.64 -8.87 -9.63
C GLU A 500 -13.93 -7.90 -10.58
N ARG A 501 -14.04 -6.60 -10.33
CA ARG A 501 -13.38 -5.55 -11.13
C ARG A 501 -11.86 -5.61 -11.01
N MET A 502 -11.33 -5.90 -9.81
CA MET A 502 -9.89 -6.11 -9.59
C MET A 502 -9.35 -7.27 -10.46
N VAL A 503 -10.05 -8.41 -10.48
CA VAL A 503 -9.67 -9.55 -11.33
C VAL A 503 -9.78 -9.21 -12.82
N ALA A 504 -10.83 -8.50 -13.24
CA ALA A 504 -11.00 -8.08 -14.63
C ALA A 504 -9.83 -7.17 -15.09
N PHE A 505 -9.47 -6.17 -14.28
CA PHE A 505 -8.30 -5.34 -14.51
C PHE A 505 -7.02 -6.18 -14.59
N ALA A 506 -6.80 -7.08 -13.63
CA ALA A 506 -5.58 -7.87 -13.56
C ALA A 506 -5.36 -8.68 -14.85
N LYS A 507 -6.41 -9.31 -15.37
CA LYS A 507 -6.35 -10.05 -16.65
C LYS A 507 -5.99 -9.14 -17.82
N VAL A 508 -6.62 -7.96 -17.92
CA VAL A 508 -6.34 -6.98 -18.97
C VAL A 508 -4.89 -6.49 -18.92
N ALA A 509 -4.39 -6.15 -17.73
CA ALA A 509 -3.03 -5.66 -17.55
C ALA A 509 -1.99 -6.71 -17.96
N ILE A 510 -2.20 -7.99 -17.64
CA ILE A 510 -1.30 -9.07 -18.06
C ILE A 510 -1.36 -9.34 -19.57
N ALA A 511 -2.56 -9.31 -20.16
CA ALA A 511 -2.72 -9.46 -21.61
C ALA A 511 -2.17 -8.25 -22.40
N GLY A 512 -1.78 -7.17 -21.73
CA GLY A 512 -1.29 -5.94 -22.36
C GLY A 512 -2.40 -5.08 -22.97
N GLY A 513 -3.65 -5.27 -22.53
CA GLY A 513 -4.77 -4.43 -22.93
C GLY A 513 -4.72 -3.05 -22.28
N THR A 514 -5.50 -2.12 -22.83
CA THR A 514 -5.55 -0.72 -22.37
C THR A 514 -6.92 -0.29 -21.85
N VAL A 515 -7.95 -1.11 -22.06
CA VAL A 515 -9.33 -0.84 -21.65
C VAL A 515 -9.81 -2.00 -20.80
N VAL A 516 -10.37 -1.69 -19.62
CA VAL A 516 -10.98 -2.72 -18.77
C VAL A 516 -12.47 -2.86 -19.13
N PRO A 517 -12.92 -4.00 -19.69
CA PRO A 517 -14.31 -4.17 -20.11
C PRO A 517 -15.29 -4.00 -18.94
N GLY A 518 -16.37 -3.24 -19.15
CA GLY A 518 -17.40 -3.00 -18.13
C GLY A 518 -17.04 -1.95 -17.07
N ALA A 519 -15.90 -1.25 -17.22
CA ALA A 519 -15.59 -0.10 -16.36
C ALA A 519 -16.62 1.00 -16.60
N LYS A 520 -17.13 1.60 -15.52
CA LYS A 520 -18.14 2.67 -15.60
C LYS A 520 -17.49 3.97 -16.09
N PRO A 521 -18.05 4.65 -17.11
CA PRO A 521 -17.51 5.92 -17.58
C PRO A 521 -17.81 7.06 -16.60
N TRP A 522 -16.90 8.03 -16.52
CA TRP A 522 -17.06 9.26 -15.75
C TRP A 522 -16.10 10.35 -16.26
N SER A 523 -16.55 11.61 -16.27
CA SER A 523 -15.79 12.75 -16.77
C SER A 523 -15.28 13.69 -15.67
N ASN A 524 -15.93 13.70 -14.50
CA ASN A 524 -15.59 14.55 -13.37
C ASN A 524 -15.83 13.84 -12.03
N LEU A 525 -15.45 14.49 -10.92
CA LEU A 525 -15.58 13.91 -9.58
C LEU A 525 -17.03 13.57 -9.20
N LYS A 526 -18.01 14.43 -9.53
CA LYS A 526 -19.42 14.19 -9.21
C LYS A 526 -19.97 12.98 -9.97
N GLU A 527 -19.61 12.84 -11.24
CA GLU A 527 -19.96 11.64 -12.03
C GLU A 527 -19.32 10.37 -11.50
N LEU A 528 -18.06 10.43 -11.05
CA LEU A 528 -17.42 9.28 -10.41
C LEU A 528 -18.17 8.88 -9.13
N VAL A 529 -18.53 9.83 -8.27
CA VAL A 529 -19.36 9.57 -7.09
C VAL A 529 -20.72 8.96 -7.49
N ALA A 530 -21.31 9.42 -8.60
CA ALA A 530 -22.57 8.90 -9.14
C ALA A 530 -22.47 7.47 -9.70
N THR A 531 -21.27 6.92 -9.89
CA THR A 531 -21.11 5.50 -10.25
C THR A 531 -21.44 4.56 -9.09
N THR A 532 -21.56 5.07 -7.86
CA THR A 532 -21.90 4.27 -6.68
C THR A 532 -23.39 3.90 -6.64
N PRO A 533 -23.74 2.61 -6.47
CA PRO A 533 -25.13 2.22 -6.27
C PRO A 533 -25.66 2.75 -4.92
N ASP A 534 -26.96 2.62 -4.69
CA ASP A 534 -27.59 2.92 -3.39
C ASP A 534 -27.31 1.84 -2.34
N SER A 535 -26.03 1.53 -2.16
CA SER A 535 -25.51 0.59 -1.18
C SER A 535 -24.58 1.36 -0.24
N TRP A 536 -24.90 1.33 1.05
CA TRP A 536 -24.27 2.16 2.07
C TRP A 536 -23.59 1.33 3.13
N GLU A 537 -22.41 1.77 3.55
CA GLU A 537 -21.87 1.35 4.84
C GLU A 537 -22.93 1.57 5.94
N PRO A 538 -23.25 0.55 6.78
CA PRO A 538 -24.46 0.55 7.60
C PRO A 538 -24.62 1.74 8.54
N SER A 539 -23.53 2.23 9.15
CA SER A 539 -23.58 3.35 10.10
C SER A 539 -23.73 4.72 9.44
N SER A 540 -23.66 4.77 8.11
CA SER A 540 -23.77 5.98 7.30
C SER A 540 -25.02 5.98 6.40
N LYS A 541 -25.86 4.94 6.51
CA LYS A 541 -27.11 4.85 5.75
C LYS A 541 -28.05 6.00 6.15
N PRO A 542 -28.60 6.78 5.19
CA PRO A 542 -29.60 7.80 5.49
C PRO A 542 -30.78 7.19 6.24
N SER A 543 -31.21 7.83 7.35
CA SER A 543 -32.48 7.50 7.96
C SER A 543 -33.59 7.96 7.01
N GLY A 544 -34.39 7.02 6.49
CA GLY A 544 -35.58 7.36 5.71
C GLY A 544 -36.44 8.29 6.55
N ARG A 545 -36.65 9.51 6.06
CA ARG A 545 -37.68 10.42 6.58
C ARG A 545 -38.88 10.34 5.67
#